data_AF-F2IB47-F1
#
_entry.id   AF-F2IB47-F1
#
_cell.length_a   1.000
_cell.length_b   1.000
_cell.length_c   1.000
_cell.angle_alpha   90.00
_cell.angle_beta   90.00
_cell.angle_gamma   90.00
#
_symmetry.space_group_name_H-M   'P 1'
#
loop_
_entity.id
_entity.type
_entity.pdbx_description
1 polymer ?
#
loop_
_entity_poly.entity_id
_entity_poly.type
_entity_poly.pdbx_seq_one_letter_code
_entity_poly.pdbx_strand_id
1 'polypeptide(L)'
;MNKLLLTSLLLIISISTLKAQQNKIYIEEFMISDQIIHGQIDDKYPITAYLKFEQYSPENWLSFSVSGWYYYDNVKTEIPLVGIYYAGGITLYSFTDKLRTDSIKRMISTVSNPMEITDELTNRSGFSEKIELSYSEYNYRGIWKNNQKELNVTFNTSSIYLDKHNEFLVLPLANDEKKYIDLDQFGLVSFSYSIFVAKKTIMDYQVILRYSAPSTANPNGMCGAGMEIGFMLLKFDLKGNLLEYRTEDVESCLGNLWSEMTTVPNSEGMKVIYKVTDSEEKVRTVTVDGLNFSLVSK
;
A
#
# COMPACT_ATOMS: atom_id res chain seq x y z
N MET A 1 -4.17 40.03 -37.25
CA MET A 1 -4.02 39.91 -35.78
C MET A 1 -2.54 40.02 -35.45
N ASN A 2 -2.10 41.05 -34.72
CA ASN A 2 -0.67 41.28 -34.47
C ASN A 2 -0.04 40.09 -33.73
N LYS A 3 1.10 39.58 -34.22
CA LYS A 3 1.83 38.47 -33.60
C LYS A 3 2.09 38.72 -32.10
N LEU A 4 2.35 39.97 -31.71
CA LEU A 4 2.52 40.41 -30.32
C LEU A 4 1.27 40.15 -29.46
N LEU A 5 0.08 40.40 -30.01
CA LEU A 5 -1.21 40.26 -29.33
C LEU A 5 -1.58 38.78 -29.14
N LEU A 6 -1.24 37.94 -30.12
CA LEU A 6 -1.41 36.49 -30.04
C LEU A 6 -0.43 35.87 -29.03
N THR A 7 0.83 36.32 -28.99
CA THR A 7 1.81 35.83 -28.01
C THR A 7 1.47 36.26 -26.58
N SER A 8 1.00 37.49 -26.35
CA SER A 8 0.57 37.94 -25.03
C SER A 8 -0.67 37.17 -24.55
N LEU A 9 -1.63 36.89 -25.44
CA LEU A 9 -2.81 36.11 -25.10
C LEU A 9 -2.45 34.65 -24.74
N LEU A 10 -1.56 34.02 -25.50
CA LEU A 10 -1.06 32.67 -25.20
C LEU A 10 -0.29 32.62 -23.86
N LEU A 11 0.49 33.66 -23.53
CA LEU A 11 1.21 33.76 -22.26
C LEU A 11 0.25 33.91 -21.07
N ILE A 12 -0.79 34.74 -21.19
CA ILE A 12 -1.80 34.91 -20.15
C ILE A 12 -2.59 33.61 -19.93
N ILE A 13 -2.96 32.92 -21.01
CA ILE A 13 -3.66 31.62 -20.93
C ILE A 13 -2.77 30.58 -20.23
N SER A 14 -1.48 30.51 -20.55
CA SER A 14 -0.56 29.55 -19.93
C SER A 14 -0.27 29.84 -18.45
N ILE A 15 -0.20 31.11 -18.04
CA ILE A 15 -0.06 31.48 -16.61
C ILE A 15 -1.35 31.14 -15.82
N SER A 16 -2.51 31.28 -16.47
CA SER A 16 -3.82 30.97 -15.86
C SER A 16 -3.99 29.46 -15.61
N THR A 17 -3.54 28.62 -16.55
CA THR A 17 -3.65 27.16 -16.43
C THR A 17 -2.72 26.59 -15.37
N LEU A 18 -1.52 27.16 -15.19
CA LEU A 18 -0.58 26.77 -14.13
C LEU A 18 -1.15 27.03 -12.72
N LYS A 19 -1.80 28.19 -12.50
CA LYS A 19 -2.43 28.53 -11.22
C LYS A 19 -3.67 27.67 -10.90
N ALA A 20 -4.42 27.26 -11.94
CA ALA A 20 -5.56 26.38 -11.75
C ALA A 20 -5.16 24.97 -11.28
N GLN A 21 -3.97 24.51 -11.67
CA GLN A 21 -3.45 23.18 -11.31
C GLN A 21 -2.97 23.11 -9.84
N GLN A 22 -2.55 24.24 -9.25
CA GLN A 22 -2.05 24.31 -7.87
C GLN A 22 -3.14 24.29 -6.79
N ASN A 23 -4.41 24.53 -7.15
CA ASN A 23 -5.53 24.63 -6.19
C ASN A 23 -6.43 23.39 -6.15
N LYS A 24 -6.00 22.27 -6.73
CA LYS A 24 -6.80 21.03 -6.75
C LYS A 24 -6.52 20.18 -5.52
N ILE A 25 -7.58 19.61 -4.94
CA ILE A 25 -7.47 18.53 -3.94
C ILE A 25 -7.28 17.21 -4.71
N TYR A 26 -6.28 16.42 -4.32
CA TYR A 26 -5.96 15.15 -4.98
C TYR A 26 -5.40 14.15 -3.97
N ILE A 27 -5.31 12.88 -4.37
CA ILE A 27 -4.64 11.82 -3.61
C ILE A 27 -3.27 11.60 -4.23
N GLU A 28 -2.25 11.55 -3.38
CA GLU A 28 -0.88 11.21 -3.74
C GLU A 28 -0.52 9.87 -3.10
N GLU A 29 -0.06 8.93 -3.91
CA GLU A 29 0.34 7.59 -3.47
C GLU A 29 1.86 7.55 -3.26
N PHE A 30 2.29 6.92 -2.17
CA PHE A 30 3.68 6.66 -1.88
C PHE A 30 3.87 5.17 -1.62
N MET A 31 4.79 4.55 -2.36
CA MET A 31 5.09 3.13 -2.26
C MET A 31 6.56 2.93 -1.90
N ILE A 32 6.81 2.16 -0.85
CA ILE A 32 8.14 1.63 -0.55
C ILE A 32 8.18 0.19 -1.06
N SER A 33 8.85 -0.01 -2.19
CA SER A 33 9.03 -1.33 -2.80
C SER A 33 10.45 -1.87 -2.66
N ASP A 34 11.36 -1.09 -2.08
CA ASP A 34 12.75 -1.48 -1.87
C ASP A 34 13.34 -0.81 -0.62
N GLN A 35 14.42 -1.39 -0.12
CA GLN A 35 15.09 -0.94 1.08
C GLN A 35 16.57 -1.31 1.06
N ILE A 36 17.42 -0.39 1.52
CA ILE A 36 18.80 -0.67 1.89
C ILE A 36 18.85 -0.97 3.39
N ILE A 37 19.50 -2.07 3.75
CA ILE A 37 19.59 -2.58 5.11
C ILE A 37 21.06 -2.83 5.43
N HIS A 38 21.52 -2.28 6.56
CA HIS A 38 22.86 -2.56 7.07
C HIS A 38 22.79 -3.66 8.12
N GLY A 39 23.85 -4.46 8.21
CA GLY A 39 23.91 -5.59 9.13
C GLY A 39 25.32 -6.08 9.38
N GLN A 40 25.42 -7.21 10.06
CA GLN A 40 26.69 -7.87 10.38
C GLN A 40 26.53 -9.38 10.34
N ILE A 41 27.56 -10.07 9.86
CA ILE A 41 27.74 -11.53 10.00
C ILE A 41 28.82 -11.78 11.05
N ASP A 42 28.55 -12.70 11.99
CA ASP A 42 29.45 -13.13 13.06
C ASP A 42 29.95 -11.97 13.94
N ASP A 43 29.13 -10.92 14.08
CA ASP A 43 29.46 -9.66 14.76
C ASP A 43 30.78 -9.00 14.31
N LYS A 44 31.29 -9.41 13.13
CA LYS A 44 32.63 -9.10 12.65
C LYS A 44 32.64 -8.56 11.24
N TYR A 45 31.79 -9.09 10.37
CA TYR A 45 31.79 -8.76 8.96
C TYR A 45 30.61 -7.83 8.67
N PRO A 46 30.83 -6.51 8.57
CA PRO A 46 29.75 -5.58 8.21
C PRO A 46 29.29 -5.85 6.80
N ILE A 47 27.96 -5.86 6.63
CA ILE A 47 27.30 -6.11 5.36
C ILE A 47 26.27 -5.02 5.06
N THR A 48 26.05 -4.79 3.78
CA THR A 48 24.95 -3.97 3.27
C THR A 48 24.14 -4.81 2.29
N ALA A 49 22.82 -4.84 2.48
CA ALA A 49 21.88 -5.51 1.61
C ALA A 49 20.93 -4.50 0.97
N TYR A 50 20.65 -4.68 -0.30
CA TYR A 50 19.52 -4.05 -0.99
C TYR A 50 18.49 -5.14 -1.26
N LEU A 51 17.26 -4.92 -0.80
CA LEU A 51 16.13 -5.80 -1.05
C LEU A 51 15.03 -5.03 -1.78
N LYS A 52 14.34 -5.72 -2.67
CA LYS A 52 13.23 -5.21 -3.46
C LYS A 52 12.11 -6.23 -3.48
N PHE A 53 10.88 -5.77 -3.32
CA PHE A 53 9.67 -6.56 -3.53
C PHE A 53 9.51 -7.00 -4.98
N GLU A 54 9.06 -8.23 -5.17
CA GLU A 54 8.82 -8.81 -6.49
C GLU A 54 7.34 -9.12 -6.71
N GLN A 55 6.76 -9.99 -5.88
CA GLN A 55 5.34 -10.34 -5.98
C GLN A 55 4.84 -10.98 -4.68
N TYR A 56 3.54 -10.83 -4.42
CA TYR A 56 2.85 -11.55 -3.36
C TYR A 56 2.73 -13.05 -3.66
N SER A 57 2.59 -13.84 -2.60
CA SER A 57 2.18 -15.23 -2.71
C SER A 57 0.77 -15.27 -3.31
N PRO A 58 0.54 -16.14 -4.32
CA PRO A 58 -0.81 -16.41 -4.80
C PRO A 58 -1.77 -16.86 -3.68
N GLU A 59 -1.23 -17.49 -2.63
CA GLU A 59 -2.02 -18.12 -1.59
C GLU A 59 -2.21 -17.27 -0.32
N ASN A 60 -1.36 -16.25 -0.11
CA ASN A 60 -1.35 -15.44 1.11
C ASN A 60 -0.61 -14.12 0.91
N TRP A 61 -1.30 -13.00 0.98
CA TRP A 61 -0.69 -11.68 0.78
C TRP A 61 0.22 -11.23 1.93
N LEU A 62 0.29 -11.97 3.04
CA LEU A 62 1.28 -11.74 4.11
C LEU A 62 2.66 -12.33 3.80
N SER A 63 2.79 -13.07 2.70
CA SER A 63 4.05 -13.59 2.21
C SER A 63 4.32 -13.06 0.81
N PHE A 64 5.56 -12.67 0.52
CA PHE A 64 5.96 -12.20 -0.80
C PHE A 64 7.40 -12.59 -1.11
N SER A 65 7.72 -12.67 -2.40
CA SER A 65 9.09 -12.84 -2.84
C SER A 65 9.83 -11.50 -2.90
N VAL A 66 11.13 -11.58 -2.66
CA VAL A 66 12.05 -10.45 -2.76
C VAL A 66 13.23 -10.81 -3.65
N SER A 67 13.87 -9.80 -4.22
CA SER A 67 15.18 -9.94 -4.85
C SER A 67 16.11 -8.81 -4.45
N GLY A 68 17.39 -8.94 -4.79
CA GLY A 68 18.34 -7.87 -4.63
C GLY A 68 19.76 -8.42 -4.52
N TRP A 69 20.54 -7.86 -3.62
CA TRP A 69 21.92 -8.26 -3.40
C TRP A 69 22.36 -7.92 -1.98
N TYR A 70 23.43 -8.54 -1.54
CA TYR A 70 24.20 -8.03 -0.40
C TYR A 70 25.69 -8.03 -0.72
N TYR A 71 26.47 -7.25 0.01
CA TYR A 71 27.93 -7.33 -0.03
C TYR A 71 28.51 -7.16 1.35
N TYR A 72 29.76 -7.61 1.50
CA TYR A 72 30.63 -7.25 2.62
C TYR A 72 31.19 -5.84 2.40
N ASP A 73 31.05 -4.93 3.36
CA ASP A 73 31.34 -3.50 3.17
C ASP A 73 32.81 -3.22 2.79
N ASN A 74 33.71 -4.11 3.19
CA ASN A 74 35.14 -4.02 2.87
C ASN A 74 35.50 -4.53 1.46
N VAL A 75 34.67 -5.37 0.85
CA VAL A 75 34.91 -5.93 -0.49
C VAL A 75 34.03 -5.26 -1.54
N LYS A 76 32.76 -4.96 -1.19
CA LYS A 76 31.74 -4.36 -2.06
C LYS A 76 31.45 -5.13 -3.35
N THR A 77 31.73 -6.43 -3.37
CA THR A 77 31.27 -7.33 -4.44
C THR A 77 29.85 -7.77 -4.12
N GLU A 78 28.91 -7.41 -4.98
CA GLU A 78 27.50 -7.80 -4.85
C GLU A 78 27.32 -9.31 -5.04
N ILE A 79 26.63 -9.92 -4.08
CA ILE A 79 26.18 -11.30 -4.10
C ILE A 79 24.67 -11.26 -4.32
N PRO A 80 24.16 -11.79 -5.45
CA PRO A 80 22.74 -11.77 -5.75
C PRO A 80 21.92 -12.51 -4.71
N LEU A 81 20.78 -11.93 -4.35
CA LEU A 81 19.82 -12.49 -3.42
C LEU A 81 18.44 -12.64 -4.06
N VAL A 82 17.76 -13.72 -3.68
CA VAL A 82 16.32 -13.91 -3.85
C VAL A 82 15.77 -14.52 -2.57
N GLY A 83 14.53 -14.22 -2.21
CA GLY A 83 14.00 -14.76 -0.96
C GLY A 83 12.51 -14.68 -0.82
N ILE A 84 12.04 -15.13 0.33
CA ILE A 84 10.65 -15.11 0.75
C ILE A 84 10.57 -14.35 2.07
N TYR A 85 9.79 -13.28 2.10
CA TYR A 85 9.30 -12.65 3.32
C TYR A 85 7.99 -13.34 3.74
N TYR A 86 7.82 -13.57 5.04
CA TYR A 86 6.64 -14.22 5.63
C TYR A 86 6.45 -13.73 7.07
N ALA A 87 5.30 -14.05 7.69
CA ALA A 87 4.94 -13.57 9.02
C ALA A 87 5.99 -13.85 10.13
N GLY A 88 6.82 -14.88 9.97
CA GLY A 88 7.86 -15.25 10.93
C GLY A 88 9.26 -14.68 10.65
N GLY A 89 9.46 -13.98 9.53
CA GLY A 89 10.76 -13.47 9.15
C GLY A 89 11.01 -13.42 7.64
N ILE A 90 12.28 -13.50 7.27
CA ILE A 90 12.71 -13.50 5.88
C ILE A 90 13.78 -14.57 5.66
N THR A 91 13.64 -15.33 4.59
CA THR A 91 14.66 -16.27 4.13
C THR A 91 15.18 -15.80 2.78
N LEU A 92 16.48 -15.55 2.70
CA LEU A 92 17.18 -15.11 1.48
C LEU A 92 18.16 -16.19 1.04
N TYR A 93 18.35 -16.31 -0.26
CA TYR A 93 19.21 -17.27 -0.92
C TYR A 93 20.09 -16.58 -1.95
N SER A 94 21.31 -17.07 -2.07
CA SER A 94 22.10 -16.93 -3.28
C SER A 94 22.15 -18.28 -3.98
N PHE A 95 21.85 -18.32 -5.28
CA PHE A 95 21.95 -19.51 -6.12
C PHE A 95 22.91 -19.26 -7.27
N THR A 96 23.69 -20.28 -7.63
CA THR A 96 24.42 -20.30 -8.91
C THR A 96 23.49 -20.64 -10.09
N ASP A 97 22.40 -21.35 -9.82
CA ASP A 97 21.39 -21.75 -10.80
C ASP A 97 20.31 -20.66 -10.96
N LYS A 98 20.26 -20.07 -12.15
CA LYS A 98 19.28 -19.03 -12.50
C LYS A 98 17.84 -19.54 -12.45
N LEU A 99 17.57 -20.80 -12.80
CA LEU A 99 16.21 -21.34 -12.77
C LEU A 99 15.67 -21.41 -11.33
N ARG A 100 16.53 -21.73 -10.36
CA ARG A 100 16.17 -21.68 -8.94
C ARG A 100 15.90 -20.25 -8.49
N THR A 101 16.75 -19.31 -8.90
CA THR A 101 16.53 -17.89 -8.61
C THR A 101 15.16 -17.43 -9.12
N ASP A 102 14.88 -17.69 -10.39
CA ASP A 102 13.62 -17.31 -11.03
C ASP A 102 12.41 -18.03 -10.43
N SER A 103 12.59 -19.21 -9.86
CA SER A 103 11.50 -19.94 -9.18
C SER A 103 11.12 -19.32 -7.83
N ILE A 104 12.09 -18.90 -7.00
CA ILE A 104 11.78 -18.21 -5.73
C ILE A 104 11.17 -16.84 -6.02
N LYS A 105 11.78 -16.09 -6.96
CA LYS A 105 11.30 -14.77 -7.38
C LYS A 105 9.84 -14.81 -7.86
N ARG A 106 9.45 -15.87 -8.57
CA ARG A 106 8.07 -16.07 -9.07
C ARG A 106 7.18 -16.91 -8.15
N MET A 107 7.65 -17.26 -6.95
CA MET A 107 6.94 -18.10 -5.97
C MET A 107 6.43 -19.42 -6.56
N ILE A 108 7.23 -20.02 -7.43
CA ILE A 108 6.93 -21.31 -8.08
C ILE A 108 7.29 -22.44 -7.12
N SER A 109 6.26 -23.06 -6.58
CA SER A 109 6.33 -24.24 -5.71
C SER A 109 6.10 -25.54 -6.48
N THR A 110 6.68 -26.64 -5.99
CA THR A 110 6.39 -27.99 -6.47
C THR A 110 5.27 -28.67 -5.69
N VAL A 111 4.87 -28.13 -4.54
CA VAL A 111 3.76 -28.65 -3.75
C VAL A 111 2.45 -27.97 -4.14
N SER A 112 1.37 -28.75 -4.14
CA SER A 112 0.04 -28.26 -4.48
C SER A 112 -0.76 -27.76 -3.29
N ASN A 113 -0.35 -28.10 -2.06
CA ASN A 113 -1.04 -27.65 -0.85
C ASN A 113 -0.63 -26.19 -0.53
N PRO A 114 -1.54 -25.21 -0.60
CA PRO A 114 -1.25 -23.80 -0.32
C PRO A 114 -0.59 -23.57 1.05
N MET A 115 -0.95 -24.37 2.04
CA MET A 115 -0.43 -24.26 3.40
C MET A 115 1.05 -24.66 3.51
N GLU A 116 1.56 -25.46 2.56
CA GLU A 116 2.94 -25.95 2.54
C GLU A 116 3.84 -25.14 1.60
N ILE A 117 3.28 -24.25 0.77
CA ILE A 117 4.06 -23.51 -0.24
C ILE A 117 5.13 -22.63 0.40
N THR A 118 4.80 -21.88 1.46
CA THR A 118 5.78 -21.01 2.13
C THR A 118 6.90 -21.84 2.76
N ASP A 119 6.56 -22.99 3.36
CA ASP A 119 7.53 -23.89 3.98
C ASP A 119 8.46 -24.53 2.93
N GLU A 120 7.95 -24.94 1.77
CA GLU A 120 8.78 -25.46 0.67
C GLU A 120 9.74 -24.38 0.16
N LEU A 121 9.23 -23.18 -0.13
CA LEU A 121 10.03 -22.09 -0.68
C LEU A 121 11.11 -21.60 0.30
N THR A 122 10.84 -21.62 1.61
CA THR A 122 11.79 -21.23 2.67
C THR A 122 12.75 -22.37 3.09
N ASN A 123 12.55 -23.58 2.59
CA ASN A 123 13.44 -24.74 2.80
C ASN A 123 14.11 -25.24 1.52
N ARG A 124 14.12 -24.43 0.45
CA ARG A 124 14.77 -24.74 -0.83
C ARG A 124 16.26 -25.09 -0.64
N SER A 125 16.69 -26.18 -1.27
CA SER A 125 18.09 -26.64 -1.25
C SER A 125 18.89 -26.11 -2.46
N GLY A 126 20.20 -26.39 -2.50
CA GLY A 126 21.07 -26.07 -3.64
C GLY A 126 21.51 -24.61 -3.74
N PHE A 127 21.40 -23.86 -2.63
CA PHE A 127 21.94 -22.51 -2.50
C PHE A 127 23.47 -22.53 -2.33
N SER A 128 24.14 -21.49 -2.81
CA SER A 128 25.52 -21.20 -2.41
C SER A 128 25.57 -20.58 -1.03
N GLU A 129 24.59 -19.73 -0.71
CA GLU A 129 24.45 -19.07 0.57
C GLU A 129 22.96 -18.93 0.94
N LYS A 130 22.64 -19.04 2.24
CA LYS A 130 21.30 -18.83 2.79
C LYS A 130 21.39 -17.91 4.01
N ILE A 131 20.49 -16.94 4.09
CA ILE A 131 20.28 -16.07 5.26
C ILE A 131 18.86 -16.34 5.76
N GLU A 132 18.74 -16.76 7.01
CA GLU A 132 17.46 -16.97 7.69
C GLU A 132 17.38 -15.98 8.84
N LEU A 133 16.42 -15.07 8.79
CA LEU A 133 16.25 -14.02 9.78
C LEU A 133 14.84 -14.06 10.35
N SER A 134 14.74 -14.03 11.67
CA SER A 134 13.49 -13.82 12.38
C SER A 134 13.50 -12.46 13.08
N TYR A 135 12.33 -11.86 13.20
CA TYR A 135 12.19 -10.62 13.95
C TYR A 135 12.19 -10.93 15.46
N SER A 136 13.18 -10.43 16.19
CA SER A 136 13.26 -10.53 17.66
C SER A 136 13.96 -9.31 18.25
N GLU A 137 13.51 -8.85 19.42
CA GLU A 137 14.16 -7.74 20.15
C GLU A 137 14.42 -6.48 19.30
N TYR A 138 13.42 -6.07 18.51
CA TYR A 138 13.48 -4.89 17.63
C TYR A 138 14.55 -4.94 16.52
N ASN A 139 15.07 -6.12 16.20
CA ASN A 139 15.98 -6.33 15.07
C ASN A 139 15.64 -7.63 14.34
N TYR A 140 16.20 -7.81 13.16
CA TYR A 140 16.17 -9.10 12.47
C TYR A 140 17.47 -9.84 12.76
N ARG A 141 17.36 -11.03 13.36
CA ARG A 141 18.51 -11.87 13.74
C ARG A 141 18.29 -13.30 13.28
N GLY A 142 19.39 -13.99 13.01
CA GLY A 142 19.34 -15.41 12.70
C GLY A 142 20.67 -15.90 12.15
N ILE A 143 20.61 -16.67 11.08
CA ILE A 143 21.71 -17.51 10.62
C ILE A 143 22.03 -17.22 9.16
N TRP A 144 23.31 -16.97 8.89
CA TRP A 144 23.91 -17.09 7.57
C TRP A 144 24.59 -18.45 7.46
N LYS A 145 24.39 -19.17 6.36
CA LYS A 145 25.09 -20.43 6.10
C LYS A 145 25.47 -20.60 4.65
N ASN A 146 26.57 -21.32 4.45
CA ASN A 146 27.01 -21.83 3.17
C ASN A 146 27.37 -23.32 3.31
N ASN A 147 28.01 -23.90 2.30
CA ASN A 147 28.38 -25.31 2.32
C ASN A 147 29.48 -25.66 3.35
N GLN A 148 30.12 -24.67 3.97
CA GLN A 148 31.29 -24.86 4.83
C GLN A 148 31.00 -24.56 6.30
N LYS A 149 30.15 -23.56 6.59
CA LYS A 149 29.91 -23.09 7.95
C LYS A 149 28.57 -22.39 8.10
N GLU A 150 28.21 -22.21 9.36
CA GLU A 150 27.05 -21.49 9.84
C GLU A 150 27.54 -20.36 10.77
N LEU A 151 27.00 -19.16 10.61
CA LEU A 151 27.37 -17.96 11.36
C LEU A 151 26.12 -17.17 11.74
N ASN A 152 26.18 -16.44 12.86
CA ASN A 152 25.12 -15.52 13.22
C ASN A 152 25.06 -14.35 12.23
N VAL A 153 23.86 -13.83 11.99
CA VAL A 153 23.65 -12.63 11.17
C VAL A 153 22.59 -11.75 11.81
N THR A 154 22.82 -10.44 11.76
CA THR A 154 21.89 -9.41 12.24
C THR A 154 21.71 -8.36 11.16
N PHE A 155 20.46 -7.98 10.90
CA PHE A 155 20.11 -6.76 10.19
C PHE A 155 19.70 -5.69 11.21
N ASN A 156 20.36 -4.54 11.14
CA ASN A 156 20.20 -3.41 12.05
C ASN A 156 19.00 -2.55 11.63
N THR A 157 17.83 -3.19 11.55
CA THR A 157 16.56 -2.54 11.25
C THR A 157 15.46 -3.11 12.13
N SER A 158 14.57 -2.23 12.61
CA SER A 158 13.39 -2.62 13.36
C SER A 158 12.26 -3.14 12.47
N SER A 159 12.36 -2.94 11.15
CA SER A 159 11.33 -3.36 10.20
C SER A 159 11.90 -3.47 8.79
N ILE A 160 11.43 -4.47 8.05
CA ILE A 160 11.68 -4.60 6.61
C ILE A 160 10.41 -4.14 5.90
N TYR A 161 10.46 -2.93 5.33
CA TYR A 161 9.32 -2.34 4.62
C TYR A 161 9.56 -2.48 3.12
N LEU A 162 8.95 -3.49 2.50
CA LEU A 162 9.12 -3.77 1.07
C LEU A 162 7.81 -3.71 0.29
N ASP A 163 6.68 -3.59 0.98
CA ASP A 163 5.34 -3.57 0.40
C ASP A 163 4.47 -2.47 1.04
N LYS A 164 5.11 -1.41 1.53
CA LYS A 164 4.38 -0.34 2.21
C LYS A 164 3.72 0.57 1.18
N HIS A 165 2.40 0.67 1.25
CA HIS A 165 1.59 1.59 0.46
C HIS A 165 0.94 2.62 1.40
N ASN A 166 1.17 3.90 1.14
CA ASN A 166 0.55 5.00 1.86
C ASN A 166 -0.16 5.92 0.87
N GLU A 167 -1.36 6.35 1.24
CA GLU A 167 -2.13 7.34 0.48
C GLU A 167 -2.26 8.63 1.27
N PHE A 168 -1.97 9.75 0.62
CA PHE A 168 -2.08 11.07 1.23
C PHE A 168 -3.14 11.90 0.51
N LEU A 169 -4.11 12.41 1.26
CA LEU A 169 -4.98 13.47 0.75
C LEU A 169 -4.22 14.80 0.80
N VAL A 170 -4.03 15.41 -0.37
CA VAL A 170 -3.27 16.65 -0.51
C VAL A 170 -4.22 17.84 -0.59
N LEU A 171 -4.09 18.74 0.39
CA LEU A 171 -4.87 19.97 0.48
C LEU A 171 -4.00 21.18 0.06
N PRO A 172 -4.44 21.99 -0.91
CA PRO A 172 -3.70 23.19 -1.34
C PRO A 172 -3.98 24.36 -0.40
N LEU A 173 -2.97 24.79 0.36
CA LEU A 173 -3.05 25.90 1.32
C LEU A 173 -2.77 27.26 0.66
N ALA A 174 -2.65 28.31 1.47
CA ALA A 174 -2.22 29.63 1.00
C ALA A 174 -0.72 29.62 0.62
N ASN A 175 -0.28 30.58 -0.21
CA ASN A 175 1.11 30.74 -0.63
C ASN A 175 1.73 29.50 -1.31
N ASP A 176 0.92 28.74 -2.04
CA ASP A 176 1.32 27.51 -2.73
C ASP A 176 1.86 26.39 -1.82
N GLU A 177 1.61 26.50 -0.51
CA GLU A 177 1.88 25.41 0.45
C GLU A 177 0.87 24.27 0.28
N LYS A 178 1.29 23.06 0.66
CA LYS A 178 0.45 21.87 0.64
C LYS A 178 0.44 21.22 2.02
N LYS A 179 -0.72 20.71 2.42
CA LYS A 179 -0.81 19.80 3.56
C LYS A 179 -1.06 18.39 3.06
N TYR A 180 -0.24 17.46 3.54
CA TYR A 180 -0.37 16.04 3.30
C TYR A 180 -1.07 15.43 4.51
N ILE A 181 -2.25 14.88 4.29
CA ILE A 181 -3.03 14.19 5.31
C ILE A 181 -2.87 12.69 5.06
N ASP A 182 -2.17 12.00 5.95
CA ASP A 182 -2.01 10.54 5.88
C ASP A 182 -3.38 9.87 6.04
N LEU A 183 -3.82 9.10 5.04
CA LEU A 183 -5.14 8.46 5.07
C LEU A 183 -5.16 7.18 5.89
N ASP A 184 -4.00 6.62 6.25
CA ASP A 184 -3.91 5.47 7.16
C ASP A 184 -4.42 5.81 8.57
N GLN A 185 -4.49 7.10 8.93
CA GLN A 185 -4.99 7.53 10.24
C GLN A 185 -6.51 7.36 10.41
N PHE A 186 -7.26 7.13 9.32
CA PHE A 186 -8.73 7.11 9.34
C PHE A 186 -9.33 5.72 9.16
N GLY A 187 -8.54 4.71 8.77
CA GLY A 187 -9.10 3.43 8.34
C GLY A 187 -8.11 2.27 8.48
N LEU A 188 -8.44 1.17 7.82
CA LEU A 188 -7.53 0.02 7.73
C LEU A 188 -6.32 0.38 6.87
N VAL A 189 -5.17 -0.17 7.25
CA VAL A 189 -3.98 -0.19 6.41
C VAL A 189 -4.36 -0.90 5.10
N SER A 190 -4.09 -0.27 3.95
CA SER A 190 -4.38 -0.79 2.59
C SER A 190 -5.78 -0.52 2.03
N PHE A 191 -6.54 0.44 2.55
CA PHE A 191 -7.61 1.01 1.73
C PHE A 191 -7.01 1.58 0.43
N SER A 192 -7.75 1.43 -0.67
CA SER A 192 -7.52 2.15 -1.92
C SER A 192 -8.54 3.29 -1.97
N TYR A 193 -8.09 4.50 -1.70
CA TYR A 193 -8.94 5.68 -1.66
C TYR A 193 -9.11 6.29 -3.04
N SER A 194 -10.31 6.81 -3.29
CA SER A 194 -10.61 7.60 -4.48
C SER A 194 -11.48 8.79 -4.10
N ILE A 195 -11.27 9.94 -4.75
CA ILE A 195 -12.10 11.12 -4.51
C ILE A 195 -13.44 10.92 -5.21
N PHE A 196 -14.52 10.76 -4.44
CA PHE A 196 -15.88 10.79 -4.96
C PHE A 196 -16.27 12.22 -5.32
N VAL A 197 -16.04 13.17 -4.40
CA VAL A 197 -16.17 14.60 -4.67
C VAL A 197 -15.25 15.40 -3.75
N ALA A 198 -14.74 16.53 -4.22
CA ALA A 198 -13.95 17.45 -3.39
C ALA A 198 -14.22 18.90 -3.79
N LYS A 199 -14.26 19.80 -2.81
CA LYS A 199 -14.28 21.24 -3.05
C LYS A 199 -13.51 22.01 -1.98
N LYS A 200 -12.95 23.15 -2.39
CA LYS A 200 -12.44 24.20 -1.52
C LYS A 200 -13.47 25.33 -1.51
N THR A 201 -13.96 25.71 -0.34
CA THR A 201 -14.80 26.90 -0.14
C THR A 201 -13.95 28.05 0.40
N ILE A 202 -14.57 29.20 0.63
CA ILE A 202 -13.91 30.33 1.29
C ILE A 202 -13.65 30.09 2.80
N MET A 203 -14.19 29.02 3.39
CA MET A 203 -14.07 28.73 4.82
C MET A 203 -13.41 27.38 5.12
N ASP A 204 -13.51 26.41 4.22
CA ASP A 204 -13.13 25.03 4.48
C ASP A 204 -12.76 24.25 3.20
N TYR A 205 -12.19 23.07 3.40
CA TYR A 205 -12.13 21.99 2.40
C TYR A 205 -13.16 20.94 2.78
N GLN A 206 -13.89 20.43 1.80
CA GLN A 206 -14.85 19.34 1.98
C GLN A 206 -14.53 18.26 0.94
N VAL A 207 -14.41 17.03 1.41
CA VAL A 207 -14.01 15.88 0.59
C VAL A 207 -14.88 14.70 0.97
N ILE A 208 -15.44 14.01 -0.02
CA ILE A 208 -15.96 12.66 0.15
C ILE A 208 -15.02 11.72 -0.58
N LEU A 209 -14.44 10.79 0.17
CA LEU A 209 -13.64 9.69 -0.37
C LEU A 209 -14.51 8.44 -0.47
N ARG A 210 -14.27 7.62 -1.48
CA ARG A 210 -14.68 6.22 -1.52
C ARG A 210 -13.44 5.37 -1.21
N TYR A 211 -13.56 4.42 -0.31
CA TYR A 211 -12.53 3.42 -0.07
C TYR A 211 -12.97 2.04 -0.54
N SER A 212 -11.98 1.23 -0.88
CA SER A 212 -12.14 -0.19 -1.13
C SER A 212 -10.88 -0.92 -0.65
N ALA A 213 -11.03 -1.98 0.15
CA ALA A 213 -9.95 -2.90 0.45
C ALA A 213 -10.44 -4.34 0.35
N PRO A 214 -9.53 -5.30 0.13
CA PRO A 214 -9.86 -6.69 0.36
C PRO A 214 -10.24 -6.96 1.82
N SER A 215 -11.21 -7.84 2.04
CA SER A 215 -11.68 -8.22 3.37
C SER A 215 -10.68 -9.03 4.20
N THR A 216 -9.73 -9.70 3.56
CA THR A 216 -8.75 -10.55 4.24
C THR A 216 -7.47 -10.66 3.42
N ALA A 217 -6.34 -10.90 4.09
CA ALA A 217 -5.07 -11.19 3.43
C ALA A 217 -4.99 -12.63 2.88
N ASN A 218 -5.93 -13.51 3.26
CA ASN A 218 -6.00 -14.89 2.78
C ASN A 218 -7.04 -15.02 1.65
N PRO A 219 -6.63 -15.00 0.37
CA PRO A 219 -7.55 -15.08 -0.77
C PRO A 219 -8.32 -16.40 -0.85
N ASN A 220 -7.88 -17.45 -0.16
CA ASN A 220 -8.55 -18.75 -0.11
C ASN A 220 -9.44 -18.94 1.13
N GLY A 221 -9.43 -17.97 2.06
CA GLY A 221 -10.23 -18.00 3.28
C GLY A 221 -11.68 -17.56 3.07
N MET A 222 -12.45 -17.58 4.15
CA MET A 222 -13.74 -16.89 4.18
C MET A 222 -13.52 -15.41 3.83
N CYS A 223 -14.32 -14.88 2.90
CA CYS A 223 -14.15 -13.54 2.34
C CYS A 223 -12.86 -13.31 1.53
N GLY A 224 -12.20 -14.36 1.03
CA GLY A 224 -10.96 -14.22 0.25
C GLY A 224 -11.09 -13.41 -1.05
N ALA A 225 -12.27 -13.40 -1.66
CA ALA A 225 -12.64 -12.50 -2.76
C ALA A 225 -13.59 -11.37 -2.32
N GLY A 226 -13.82 -11.24 -1.01
CA GLY A 226 -14.65 -10.22 -0.41
C GLY A 226 -13.94 -8.88 -0.38
N MET A 227 -14.74 -7.80 -0.43
CA MET A 227 -14.26 -6.44 -0.31
C MET A 227 -14.96 -5.73 0.84
N GLU A 228 -14.25 -4.77 1.41
CA GLU A 228 -14.75 -3.75 2.32
C GLU A 228 -14.85 -2.45 1.52
N ILE A 229 -16.07 -1.94 1.33
CA ILE A 229 -16.35 -0.76 0.51
C ILE A 229 -17.17 0.22 1.32
N GLY A 230 -16.78 1.49 1.28
CA GLY A 230 -17.52 2.54 1.96
C GLY A 230 -17.10 3.94 1.54
N PHE A 231 -17.62 4.91 2.27
CA PHE A 231 -17.39 6.32 2.03
C PHE A 231 -16.93 7.04 3.29
N MET A 232 -16.14 8.07 3.10
CA MET A 232 -15.61 8.90 4.16
C MET A 232 -15.84 10.38 3.84
N LEU A 233 -16.56 11.07 4.72
CA LEU A 233 -16.70 12.52 4.68
C LEU A 233 -15.60 13.14 5.54
N LEU A 234 -14.81 14.02 4.93
CA LEU A 234 -13.75 14.78 5.57
C LEU A 234 -14.00 16.27 5.37
N LYS A 235 -13.91 17.03 6.46
CA LYS A 235 -13.95 18.49 6.45
C LYS A 235 -12.74 19.06 7.14
N PHE A 236 -12.09 20.04 6.52
CA PHE A 236 -10.91 20.70 7.08
C PHE A 236 -11.07 22.21 7.08
N ASP A 237 -10.46 22.90 8.03
CA ASP A 237 -10.30 24.35 7.94
C ASP A 237 -9.29 24.75 6.85
N LEU A 238 -9.15 26.05 6.57
CA LEU A 238 -8.19 26.53 5.55
C LEU A 238 -6.71 26.28 5.89
N LYS A 239 -6.40 25.89 7.14
CA LYS A 239 -5.06 25.47 7.60
C LYS A 239 -4.89 23.95 7.54
N GLY A 240 -5.90 23.24 7.02
CA GLY A 240 -5.95 21.79 6.90
C GLY A 240 -6.10 21.06 8.22
N ASN A 241 -6.62 21.69 9.28
CA ASN A 241 -6.99 20.99 10.51
C ASN A 241 -8.33 20.30 10.31
N LEU A 242 -8.45 19.06 10.75
CA LEU A 242 -9.68 18.29 10.64
C LEU A 242 -10.77 18.91 11.52
N LEU A 243 -11.92 19.20 10.91
CA LEU A 243 -13.11 19.74 11.56
C LEU A 243 -14.19 18.67 11.73
N GLU A 244 -14.36 17.81 10.73
CA GLU A 244 -15.37 16.75 10.73
C GLU A 244 -14.84 15.51 10.02
N TYR A 245 -15.18 14.35 10.56
CA TYR A 245 -14.89 13.03 10.03
C TYR A 245 -16.09 12.13 10.24
N ARG A 246 -16.50 11.40 9.20
CA ARG A 246 -17.53 10.36 9.26
C ARG A 246 -17.24 9.29 8.22
N THR A 247 -17.49 8.03 8.57
CA THR A 247 -17.42 6.90 7.65
C THR A 247 -18.74 6.14 7.62
N GLU A 248 -19.01 5.51 6.48
CA GLU A 248 -20.13 4.59 6.30
C GLU A 248 -19.72 3.44 5.37
N ASP A 249 -19.74 2.22 5.88
CA ASP A 249 -19.59 1.01 5.09
C ASP A 249 -20.88 0.73 4.30
N VAL A 250 -20.74 0.42 3.01
CA VAL A 250 -21.86 0.03 2.13
C VAL A 250 -21.78 -1.42 1.70
N GLU A 251 -20.60 -2.02 1.72
CA GLU A 251 -20.38 -3.45 1.54
C GLU A 251 -19.27 -3.92 2.47
N SER A 252 -19.45 -5.09 3.09
CA SER A 252 -18.48 -5.67 4.00
C SER A 252 -18.66 -7.17 4.02
N CYS A 253 -17.70 -7.94 3.51
CA CYS A 253 -17.80 -9.39 3.60
C CYS A 253 -17.62 -9.84 5.06
N LEU A 254 -16.67 -9.25 5.80
CA LEU A 254 -16.47 -9.59 7.21
C LEU A 254 -17.67 -9.22 8.08
N GLY A 255 -18.32 -8.10 7.77
CA GLY A 255 -19.53 -7.63 8.43
C GLY A 255 -20.81 -8.27 7.91
N ASN A 256 -20.74 -9.16 6.90
CA ASN A 256 -21.88 -9.71 6.18
C ASN A 256 -22.89 -8.63 5.72
N LEU A 257 -22.37 -7.56 5.14
CA LEU A 257 -23.13 -6.45 4.56
C LEU A 257 -23.06 -6.52 3.04
N TRP A 258 -24.21 -6.46 2.38
CA TRP A 258 -24.32 -6.28 0.94
C TRP A 258 -25.23 -5.11 0.63
N SER A 259 -25.09 -4.52 -0.54
CA SER A 259 -25.93 -3.40 -0.92
C SER A 259 -26.32 -3.36 -2.38
N GLU A 260 -27.44 -2.68 -2.63
CA GLU A 260 -27.89 -2.28 -3.95
C GLU A 260 -27.69 -0.77 -4.09
N MET A 261 -26.98 -0.35 -5.13
CA MET A 261 -26.72 1.07 -5.41
C MET A 261 -27.70 1.62 -6.44
N THR A 262 -28.23 2.81 -6.16
CA THR A 262 -29.01 3.60 -7.12
C THR A 262 -28.40 4.99 -7.24
N THR A 263 -28.13 5.41 -8.48
CA THR A 263 -27.73 6.80 -8.77
C THR A 263 -28.98 7.68 -8.82
N VAL A 264 -28.94 8.83 -8.15
CA VAL A 264 -30.05 9.78 -8.17
C VAL A 264 -30.07 10.52 -9.51
N PRO A 265 -31.19 10.54 -10.25
CA PRO A 265 -31.30 11.28 -11.51
C PRO A 265 -30.95 12.77 -11.36
N ASN A 266 -30.42 13.37 -12.42
CA ASN A 266 -30.02 14.78 -12.47
C ASN A 266 -28.94 15.20 -11.45
N SER A 267 -28.15 14.24 -10.92
CA SER A 267 -27.04 14.52 -10.01
C SER A 267 -25.65 14.42 -10.65
N GLU A 268 -25.58 14.10 -11.95
CA GLU A 268 -24.32 13.81 -12.66
C GLU A 268 -23.47 12.72 -11.99
N GLY A 269 -24.11 11.78 -11.27
CA GLY A 269 -23.42 10.73 -10.54
C GLY A 269 -22.87 11.16 -9.17
N MET A 270 -23.01 12.43 -8.79
CA MET A 270 -22.53 12.95 -7.50
C MET A 270 -23.45 12.63 -6.34
N LYS A 271 -24.59 11.96 -6.57
CA LYS A 271 -25.47 11.50 -5.49
C LYS A 271 -25.90 10.06 -5.71
N VAL A 272 -25.56 9.21 -4.76
CA VAL A 272 -25.87 7.77 -4.78
C VAL A 272 -26.52 7.35 -3.47
N ILE A 273 -27.41 6.37 -3.57
CA ILE A 273 -28.12 5.79 -2.43
C ILE A 273 -27.83 4.29 -2.44
N TYR A 274 -27.36 3.79 -1.30
CA TYR A 274 -27.14 2.38 -1.05
C TYR A 274 -28.22 1.87 -0.12
N LYS A 275 -28.92 0.82 -0.55
CA LYS A 275 -29.74 0.00 0.35
C LYS A 275 -28.86 -1.12 0.88
N VAL A 276 -28.40 -0.99 2.11
CA VAL A 276 -27.48 -1.94 2.76
C VAL A 276 -28.30 -2.91 3.59
N THR A 277 -28.06 -4.21 3.40
CA THR A 277 -28.70 -5.30 4.14
C THR A 277 -27.64 -6.08 4.89
N ASP A 278 -27.90 -6.44 6.14
CA ASP A 278 -27.04 -7.31 6.95
C ASP A 278 -27.51 -8.77 6.95
N SER A 279 -26.71 -9.67 7.56
CA SER A 279 -27.04 -11.10 7.67
C SER A 279 -28.33 -11.43 8.43
N GLU A 280 -28.90 -10.48 9.17
CA GLU A 280 -30.18 -10.61 9.86
C GLU A 280 -31.34 -10.01 9.04
N GLU A 281 -31.10 -9.69 7.77
CA GLU A 281 -32.05 -9.04 6.85
C GLU A 281 -32.50 -7.65 7.32
N LYS A 282 -31.73 -7.00 8.21
CA LYS A 282 -31.99 -5.62 8.58
C LYS A 282 -31.49 -4.71 7.47
N VAL A 283 -32.34 -3.77 7.09
CA VAL A 283 -32.05 -2.85 6.00
C VAL A 283 -31.83 -1.44 6.55
N ARG A 284 -30.73 -0.83 6.14
CA ARG A 284 -30.46 0.61 6.31
C ARG A 284 -30.18 1.26 4.97
N THR A 285 -30.41 2.56 4.88
CA THR A 285 -30.13 3.35 3.70
C THR A 285 -28.95 4.28 3.96
N VAL A 286 -27.91 4.18 3.14
CA VAL A 286 -26.78 5.12 3.14
C VAL A 286 -26.91 6.04 1.94
N THR A 287 -27.03 7.34 2.19
CA THR A 287 -27.02 8.37 1.14
C THR A 287 -25.68 9.06 1.11
N VAL A 288 -25.00 8.99 -0.03
CA VAL A 288 -23.78 9.75 -0.33
C VAL A 288 -24.18 10.88 -1.26
N ASP A 289 -24.15 12.12 -0.76
CA ASP A 289 -24.57 13.30 -1.51
C ASP A 289 -23.38 14.25 -1.66
N GLY A 290 -22.71 14.17 -2.80
CA GLY A 290 -21.60 15.03 -3.17
C GLY A 290 -22.00 16.44 -3.58
N LEU A 291 -23.29 16.71 -3.84
CA LEU A 291 -23.77 18.08 -4.07
C LEU A 291 -23.82 18.84 -2.75
N ASN A 292 -24.34 18.19 -1.70
CA ASN A 292 -24.49 18.76 -0.37
C ASN A 292 -23.32 18.43 0.57
N PHE A 293 -22.37 17.61 0.15
CA PHE A 293 -21.28 17.09 0.97
C PHE A 293 -21.79 16.46 2.26
N SER A 294 -22.73 15.53 2.12
CA SER A 294 -23.33 14.82 3.25
C SER A 294 -23.25 13.32 3.08
N LEU A 295 -22.99 12.64 4.20
CA LEU A 295 -22.99 11.20 4.32
C LEU A 295 -23.93 10.81 5.47
N VAL A 296 -25.04 10.13 5.13
CA VAL A 296 -26.14 9.88 6.08
C VAL A 296 -26.60 8.43 5.98
N SER A 297 -26.54 7.71 7.10
CA SER A 297 -27.19 6.41 7.30
C SER A 297 -28.54 6.58 8.02
N LYS A 298 -29.57 5.87 7.58
CA LYS A 298 -30.90 5.80 8.21
C LYS A 298 -31.44 4.39 8.26
#